data_AF-A0A7J7PGL0-F1
#
_entry.id   AF-A0A7J7PGL0-F1
#
_cell.length_a   1.000
_cell.length_b   1.000
_cell.length_c   1.000
_cell.angle_alpha   90.00
_cell.angle_beta   90.00
_cell.angle_gamma   90.00
#
_symmetry.space_group_name_H-M   'P 1'
#
loop_
_entity.id
_entity.type
_entity.pdbx_description
1 polymer ?
#
loop_
_entity_poly.entity_id
_entity_poly.type
_entity_poly.pdbx_seq_one_letter_code
_entity_poly.pdbx_strand_id
1 'polypeptide(L)'
;MGDRLKLLASEQEILAANLTTKAKLLTKARTACSGSVKERDALHTELHSLGATFRAKHDKLQEQMEAIEALSNLISRAEGAMLGSRKTYEAAIAARNNTGVMLIDRNDELAVLHEKAHLQEAQIAAGNLDMGLRDNETRVLQLQVAELQRSMHALNTAMPDLPAVDRDIAALKAGLLKVRGQLDLDSFPSTLMARQSSAQLGDALEDPSNAATAARVRLLGGRIPEKDELVAKLQSLEERLSMQHDSLGEKQLVLGEVTHLTDSLRGTAAEGRATGAQLAAAANAYQGKLRGVTRRMMATISELSLYQATALKLHASKEQLQQLLETARQRLEAGQSPTEEAEMEWAAMCRQQETLDDLKQQREEVAAILDQKGALQHTSAETRPNAYIPEDLGIPKPYGAFSPFKPTAPGTTMRHVRKPAPREIVI
;
A
#
# COMPACT_ATOMS: atom_id res chain seq x y z
N MET A 1 -59.31 33.62 125.49
CA MET A 1 -58.47 32.42 125.25
C MET A 1 -59.13 31.41 124.31
N GLY A 2 -60.44 31.15 124.42
CA GLY A 2 -61.14 30.17 123.56
C GLY A 2 -61.21 30.52 122.07
N ASP A 3 -61.39 31.78 121.69
CA ASP A 3 -61.58 32.14 120.26
C ASP A 3 -60.29 32.11 119.44
N ARG A 4 -59.14 32.42 120.06
CA ARG A 4 -57.82 32.31 119.42
C ARG A 4 -57.43 30.84 119.19
N LEU A 5 -57.84 29.95 120.09
CA LEU A 5 -57.68 28.50 119.92
C LEU A 5 -58.55 27.95 118.79
N LYS A 6 -59.78 28.46 118.61
CA LYS A 6 -60.65 28.09 117.48
C LYS A 6 -60.09 28.57 116.14
N LEU A 7 -59.52 29.78 116.10
CA LEU A 7 -58.93 30.33 114.87
C LEU A 7 -57.67 29.55 114.47
N LEU A 8 -56.79 29.24 115.43
CA LEU A 8 -55.65 28.36 115.21
C LEU A 8 -56.06 26.94 114.80
N ALA A 9 -57.14 26.39 115.36
CA ALA A 9 -57.69 25.10 114.93
C ALA A 9 -58.18 25.16 113.48
N SER A 10 -58.88 26.23 113.08
CA SER A 10 -59.31 26.41 111.69
C SER A 10 -58.14 26.61 110.72
N GLU A 11 -57.08 27.33 111.11
CA GLU A 11 -55.85 27.45 110.32
C GLU A 11 -55.13 26.11 110.19
N GLN A 12 -55.09 25.32 111.27
CA GLN A 12 -54.50 23.98 111.25
C GLN A 12 -55.29 23.04 110.33
N GLU A 13 -56.62 23.12 110.32
CA GLU A 13 -57.48 22.40 109.38
C GLU A 13 -57.28 22.84 107.92
N ILE A 14 -57.19 24.15 107.65
CA ILE A 14 -56.94 24.69 106.31
C ILE A 14 -55.55 24.28 105.81
N LEU A 15 -54.52 24.35 106.68
CA LEU A 15 -53.17 23.92 106.34
C LEU A 15 -53.12 22.42 106.10
N ALA A 16 -53.80 21.61 106.92
CA ALA A 16 -53.92 20.17 106.69
C ALA A 16 -54.64 19.86 105.37
N ALA A 17 -55.73 20.56 105.05
CA ALA A 17 -56.42 20.45 103.77
C ALA A 17 -55.50 20.84 102.60
N ASN A 18 -54.74 21.92 102.70
CA ASN A 18 -53.76 22.34 101.69
C ASN A 18 -52.60 21.35 101.55
N LEU A 19 -52.15 20.74 102.64
CA LEU A 19 -51.10 19.74 102.63
C LEU A 19 -51.58 18.46 101.94
N THR A 20 -52.84 18.04 102.20
CA THR A 20 -53.45 16.89 101.51
C THR A 20 -53.69 17.14 100.02
N THR A 21 -54.11 18.34 99.61
CA THR A 21 -54.25 18.69 98.18
C THR A 21 -52.91 18.75 97.47
N LYS A 22 -51.88 19.37 98.07
CA LYS A 22 -50.51 19.37 97.53
C LYS A 22 -49.94 17.96 97.46
N ALA A 23 -50.18 17.11 98.46
CA ALA A 23 -49.79 15.70 98.43
C ALA A 23 -50.46 14.96 97.27
N LYS A 24 -51.76 15.17 97.01
CA LYS A 24 -52.48 14.60 95.86
C LYS A 24 -51.95 15.10 94.51
N LEU A 25 -51.61 16.38 94.39
CA LEU A 25 -51.01 16.93 93.17
C LEU A 25 -49.60 16.37 92.93
N LEU A 26 -48.81 16.25 93.99
CA LEU A 26 -47.46 15.69 93.93
C LEU A 26 -47.48 14.21 93.59
N THR A 27 -48.42 13.42 94.11
CA THR A 27 -48.59 12.02 93.68
C THR A 27 -49.02 11.93 92.23
N LYS A 28 -49.95 12.77 91.77
CA LYS A 28 -50.36 12.83 90.34
C LYS A 28 -49.20 13.22 89.42
N ALA A 29 -48.36 14.17 89.83
CA ALA A 29 -47.17 14.56 89.07
C ALA A 29 -46.12 13.43 89.03
N ARG A 30 -45.91 12.72 90.16
CA ARG A 30 -45.02 11.55 90.23
C ARG A 30 -45.51 10.42 89.34
N THR A 31 -46.81 10.12 89.32
CA THR A 31 -47.35 9.06 88.44
C THR A 31 -47.27 9.45 86.98
N ALA A 32 -47.55 10.71 86.61
CA ALA A 32 -47.38 11.20 85.25
C ALA A 32 -45.92 11.15 84.78
N CYS A 33 -44.97 11.58 85.63
CA CYS A 33 -43.54 11.50 85.35
C CYS A 33 -43.09 10.04 85.19
N SER A 34 -43.53 9.14 86.09
CA SER A 34 -43.25 7.70 85.98
C SER A 34 -43.81 7.10 84.69
N GLY A 35 -45.00 7.51 84.26
CA GLY A 35 -45.60 7.09 82.99
C GLY A 35 -44.76 7.55 81.79
N SER A 36 -44.38 8.82 81.74
CA SER A 36 -43.56 9.38 80.67
C SER A 36 -42.17 8.74 80.58
N VAL A 37 -41.54 8.42 81.72
CA VAL A 37 -40.26 7.69 81.74
C VAL A 37 -40.41 6.30 81.15
N LYS A 38 -41.47 5.57 81.49
CA LYS A 38 -41.75 4.23 80.91
C LYS A 38 -41.99 4.29 79.40
N GLU A 39 -42.75 5.28 78.93
CA GLU A 39 -42.99 5.49 77.50
C GLU A 39 -41.70 5.83 76.76
N ARG A 40 -40.87 6.71 77.33
CA ARG A 40 -39.55 7.04 76.77
C ARG A 40 -38.68 5.79 76.67
N ASP A 41 -38.63 4.98 77.72
CA ASP A 41 -37.79 3.77 77.74
C ASP A 41 -38.30 2.73 76.75
N ALA A 42 -39.61 2.58 76.58
CA ALA A 42 -40.22 1.73 75.55
C ALA A 42 -39.89 2.23 74.13
N LEU A 43 -39.98 3.53 73.87
CA LEU A 43 -39.59 4.10 72.58
C LEU A 43 -38.09 3.93 72.31
N HIS A 44 -37.24 4.03 73.34
CA HIS A 44 -35.82 3.76 73.19
C HIS A 44 -35.56 2.30 72.82
N THR A 45 -36.20 1.33 73.47
CA THR A 45 -36.01 -0.09 73.13
C THR A 45 -36.51 -0.41 71.72
N GLU A 46 -37.66 0.15 71.32
CA GLU A 46 -38.16 0.04 69.94
C GLU A 46 -37.20 0.65 68.94
N LEU A 47 -36.66 1.83 69.21
CA LEU A 47 -35.68 2.50 68.33
C LEU A 47 -34.40 1.68 68.18
N HIS A 48 -33.91 1.07 69.27
CA HIS A 48 -32.74 0.18 69.20
C HIS A 48 -33.04 -1.09 68.40
N SER A 49 -34.21 -1.71 68.60
CA SER A 49 -34.66 -2.88 67.83
C SER A 49 -34.77 -2.55 66.34
N LEU A 50 -35.44 -1.45 66.01
CA LEU A 50 -35.57 -0.99 64.63
C LEU A 50 -34.21 -0.67 64.02
N GLY A 51 -33.33 -0.01 64.77
CA GLY A 51 -31.95 0.26 64.36
C GLY A 51 -31.15 -1.00 64.06
N ALA A 52 -31.30 -2.06 64.87
CA ALA A 52 -30.66 -3.35 64.63
C ALA A 52 -31.20 -4.02 63.36
N THR A 53 -32.52 -4.03 63.14
CA THR A 53 -33.12 -4.60 61.92
C THR A 53 -32.74 -3.82 60.66
N PHE A 54 -32.61 -2.49 60.75
CA PHE A 54 -32.17 -1.65 59.64
C PHE A 54 -30.72 -2.00 59.23
N ARG A 55 -29.81 -2.11 60.21
CA ARG A 55 -28.42 -2.52 59.94
C ARG A 55 -28.35 -3.90 59.29
N ALA A 56 -29.06 -4.89 59.83
CA ALA A 56 -29.08 -6.23 59.25
C ALA A 56 -29.61 -6.26 57.81
N LYS A 57 -30.65 -5.46 57.49
CA LYS A 57 -31.14 -5.32 56.10
C LYS A 57 -30.15 -4.58 55.21
N HIS A 58 -29.47 -3.56 55.73
CA HIS A 58 -28.44 -2.83 55.00
C HIS A 58 -27.25 -3.75 54.68
N ASP A 59 -26.79 -4.55 55.63
CA ASP A 59 -25.72 -5.52 55.41
C ASP A 59 -26.12 -6.52 54.34
N LYS A 60 -27.38 -6.98 54.35
CA LYS A 60 -27.88 -7.90 53.31
C LYS A 60 -27.98 -7.26 51.94
N LEU A 61 -28.39 -5.99 51.85
CA LEU A 61 -28.38 -5.24 50.60
C LEU A 61 -26.96 -5.11 50.06
N GLN A 62 -25.98 -4.86 50.91
CA GLN A 62 -24.59 -4.72 50.51
C GLN A 62 -24.01 -6.04 49.98
N GLU A 63 -24.28 -7.16 50.67
CA GLU A 63 -23.93 -8.50 50.18
C GLU A 63 -24.57 -8.80 48.82
N GLN A 64 -25.84 -8.40 48.62
CA GLN A 64 -26.52 -8.56 47.34
C GLN A 64 -25.92 -7.67 46.25
N MET A 65 -25.51 -6.43 46.56
CA MET A 65 -24.85 -5.54 45.61
C MET A 65 -23.52 -6.14 45.13
N GLU A 66 -22.69 -6.64 46.05
CA GLU A 66 -21.43 -7.32 45.71
C GLU A 66 -21.68 -8.57 44.84
N ALA A 67 -22.71 -9.35 45.14
CA ALA A 67 -23.09 -10.51 44.33
C ALA A 67 -23.56 -10.12 42.91
N ILE A 68 -24.32 -9.02 42.78
CA ILE A 68 -24.76 -8.49 41.48
C ILE A 68 -23.55 -8.04 40.65
N GLU A 69 -22.59 -7.35 41.26
CA GLU A 69 -21.35 -6.93 40.59
C GLU A 69 -20.53 -8.14 40.13
N ALA A 70 -20.40 -9.16 40.99
CA ALA A 70 -19.70 -10.40 40.65
C ALA A 70 -20.36 -11.14 39.47
N LEU A 71 -21.70 -11.27 39.48
CA LEU A 71 -22.45 -11.89 38.39
C LEU A 71 -22.37 -11.07 37.10
N SER A 72 -22.43 -9.74 37.19
CA SER A 72 -22.28 -8.85 36.02
C SER A 72 -20.91 -9.04 35.37
N ASN A 73 -19.85 -9.13 36.18
CA ASN A 73 -18.51 -9.41 35.67
C ASN A 73 -18.41 -10.80 35.01
N LEU A 74 -19.06 -11.81 35.57
CA LEU A 74 -19.12 -13.15 34.97
C LEU A 74 -19.84 -13.13 33.60
N ILE A 75 -20.97 -12.42 33.51
CA ILE A 75 -21.74 -12.26 32.27
C ILE A 75 -20.87 -11.59 31.21
N SER A 76 -20.22 -10.46 31.53
CA SER A 76 -19.36 -9.76 30.56
C SER A 76 -18.20 -10.63 30.06
N ARG A 77 -17.61 -11.47 30.94
CA ARG A 77 -16.57 -12.43 30.52
C ARG A 77 -17.13 -13.53 29.61
N ALA A 78 -18.31 -14.07 29.94
CA ALA A 78 -18.97 -15.09 29.13
C ALA A 78 -19.38 -14.54 27.76
N GLU A 79 -19.90 -13.33 27.69
CA GLU A 79 -20.21 -12.61 26.45
C GLU A 79 -18.96 -12.39 25.60
N GLY A 80 -17.85 -11.96 26.23
CA GLY A 80 -16.56 -11.83 25.56
C GLY A 80 -16.06 -13.16 24.96
N ALA A 81 -16.17 -14.26 25.71
CA ALA A 81 -15.81 -15.59 25.24
C ALA A 81 -16.72 -16.07 24.09
N MET A 82 -18.02 -15.80 24.17
CA MET A 82 -18.98 -16.13 23.12
C MET A 82 -18.68 -15.36 21.82
N LEU A 83 -18.37 -14.06 21.92
CA LEU A 83 -17.96 -13.25 20.77
C LEU A 83 -16.63 -13.73 20.16
N GLY A 84 -15.66 -14.12 21.01
CA GLY A 84 -14.41 -14.72 20.57
C GLY A 84 -14.65 -16.01 19.79
N SER A 85 -15.45 -16.92 20.36
CA SER A 85 -15.83 -18.19 19.73
C SER A 85 -16.52 -17.96 18.38
N ARG A 86 -17.50 -17.05 18.31
CA ARG A 86 -18.18 -16.69 17.07
C ARG A 86 -17.20 -16.22 15.99
N LYS A 87 -16.26 -15.33 16.32
CA LYS A 87 -15.22 -14.87 15.38
C LYS A 87 -14.36 -16.03 14.87
N THR A 88 -13.97 -16.96 15.75
CA THR A 88 -13.19 -18.13 15.33
C THR A 88 -13.98 -19.06 14.41
N TYR A 89 -15.28 -19.25 14.67
CA TYR A 89 -16.15 -20.02 13.78
C TYR A 89 -16.34 -19.34 12.43
N GLU A 90 -16.57 -18.03 12.40
CA GLU A 90 -16.69 -17.26 11.15
C GLU A 90 -15.40 -17.35 10.32
N ALA A 91 -14.23 -17.23 10.96
CA ALA A 91 -12.94 -17.41 10.30
C ALA A 91 -12.75 -18.84 9.77
N ALA A 92 -13.15 -19.87 10.51
CA ALA A 92 -13.08 -21.25 10.08
C ALA A 92 -14.00 -21.54 8.88
N ILE A 93 -15.21 -20.97 8.87
CA ILE A 93 -16.14 -21.07 7.74
C ILE A 93 -15.57 -20.37 6.50
N ALA A 94 -15.00 -19.17 6.67
CA ALA A 94 -14.36 -18.44 5.57
C ALA A 94 -13.17 -19.24 4.99
N ALA A 95 -12.31 -19.79 5.85
CA ALA A 95 -11.19 -20.65 5.43
C ALA A 95 -11.69 -21.89 4.67
N ARG A 96 -12.71 -22.59 5.20
CA ARG A 96 -13.34 -23.74 4.53
C ARG A 96 -13.89 -23.37 3.17
N ASN A 97 -14.61 -22.25 3.07
CA ASN A 97 -15.20 -21.81 1.81
C ASN A 97 -14.13 -21.46 0.78
N ASN A 98 -13.05 -20.77 1.18
CA ASN A 98 -11.92 -20.48 0.30
C ASN A 98 -11.26 -21.77 -0.18
N THR A 99 -11.02 -22.75 0.70
CA THR A 99 -10.48 -24.05 0.28
C THR A 99 -11.44 -24.80 -0.65
N GLY A 100 -12.76 -24.67 -0.43
CA GLY A 100 -13.77 -25.26 -1.29
C GLY A 100 -13.73 -24.69 -2.71
N VAL A 101 -13.59 -23.36 -2.84
CA VAL A 101 -13.43 -22.69 -4.15
C VAL A 101 -12.14 -23.18 -4.83
N MET A 102 -11.02 -23.20 -4.12
CA MET A 102 -9.75 -23.69 -4.69
C MET A 102 -9.82 -25.14 -5.17
N LEU A 103 -10.56 -26.01 -4.46
CA LEU A 103 -10.75 -27.40 -4.88
C LEU A 103 -11.59 -27.51 -6.15
N ILE A 104 -12.60 -26.66 -6.31
CA ILE A 104 -13.39 -26.59 -7.54
C ILE A 104 -12.49 -26.14 -8.70
N ASP A 105 -11.75 -25.04 -8.53
CA ASP A 105 -10.83 -24.53 -9.56
C ASP A 105 -9.81 -25.61 -9.98
N ARG A 106 -9.26 -26.37 -9.02
CA ARG A 106 -8.32 -27.46 -9.30
C ARG A 106 -8.97 -28.64 -10.01
N ASN A 107 -10.21 -28.97 -9.67
CA ASN A 107 -10.96 -30.01 -10.40
C ASN A 107 -11.26 -29.58 -11.83
N ASP A 108 -11.59 -28.31 -12.06
CA ASP A 108 -11.80 -27.76 -13.40
C ASP A 108 -10.50 -27.78 -14.22
N GLU A 109 -9.36 -27.40 -13.61
CA GLU A 109 -8.03 -27.54 -14.22
C GLU A 109 -7.75 -29.00 -14.61
N LEU A 110 -8.05 -29.97 -13.74
CA LEU A 110 -7.87 -31.40 -14.01
C LEU A 110 -8.76 -31.89 -15.16
N ALA A 111 -10.01 -31.45 -15.22
CA ALA A 111 -10.93 -31.81 -16.31
C ALA A 111 -10.38 -31.35 -17.67
N VAL A 112 -9.92 -30.09 -17.76
CA VAL A 112 -9.30 -29.54 -18.97
C VAL A 112 -8.04 -30.32 -19.36
N LEU A 113 -7.21 -30.71 -18.37
CA LEU A 113 -6.02 -31.51 -18.63
C LEU A 113 -6.35 -32.91 -19.16
N HIS A 114 -7.40 -33.55 -18.63
CA HIS A 114 -7.87 -34.85 -19.14
C HIS A 114 -8.39 -34.76 -20.57
N GLU A 115 -9.19 -33.73 -20.90
CA GLU A 115 -9.66 -33.51 -22.27
C GLU A 115 -8.48 -33.28 -23.23
N LYS A 116 -7.49 -32.48 -22.80
CA LYS A 116 -6.30 -32.23 -23.60
C LYS A 116 -5.47 -33.50 -23.80
N ALA A 117 -5.29 -34.31 -22.77
CA ALA A 117 -4.57 -35.58 -22.87
C ALA A 117 -5.29 -36.52 -23.86
N HIS A 118 -6.61 -36.63 -23.76
CA HIS A 118 -7.40 -37.45 -24.68
C HIS A 118 -7.31 -36.96 -26.13
N LEU A 119 -7.34 -35.63 -26.36
CA LEU A 119 -7.14 -35.07 -27.69
C LEU A 119 -5.75 -35.40 -28.25
N GLN A 120 -4.71 -35.29 -27.41
CA GLN A 120 -3.34 -35.62 -27.80
C GLN A 120 -3.17 -37.11 -28.10
N GLU A 121 -3.79 -38.00 -27.32
CA GLU A 121 -3.80 -39.43 -27.60
C GLU A 121 -4.47 -39.74 -28.94
N ALA A 122 -5.62 -39.11 -29.23
CA ALA A 122 -6.28 -39.25 -30.52
C ALA A 122 -5.41 -38.75 -31.69
N GLN A 123 -4.72 -37.62 -31.52
CA GLN A 123 -3.78 -37.09 -32.51
C GLN A 123 -2.59 -38.03 -32.73
N ILE A 124 -2.03 -38.61 -31.68
CA ILE A 124 -0.95 -39.60 -31.77
C ILE A 124 -1.44 -40.86 -32.50
N ALA A 125 -2.63 -41.36 -32.19
CA ALA A 125 -3.22 -42.51 -32.86
C ALA A 125 -3.41 -42.26 -34.37
N ALA A 126 -3.95 -41.09 -34.74
CA ALA A 126 -4.07 -40.68 -36.14
C ALA A 126 -2.70 -40.55 -36.82
N GLY A 127 -1.74 -39.90 -36.16
CA GLY A 127 -0.37 -39.76 -36.68
C GLY A 127 0.35 -41.11 -36.87
N ASN A 128 0.14 -42.07 -35.97
CA ASN A 128 0.69 -43.42 -36.10
C ASN A 128 0.10 -44.16 -37.31
N LEU A 129 -1.19 -43.98 -37.58
CA LEU A 129 -1.84 -44.54 -38.77
C LEU A 129 -1.24 -43.94 -40.04
N ASP A 130 -1.12 -42.61 -40.11
CA ASP A 130 -0.54 -41.91 -41.26
C ASP A 130 0.91 -42.30 -41.50
N MET A 131 1.72 -42.42 -40.44
CA MET A 131 3.08 -42.94 -40.52
C MET A 131 3.11 -44.35 -41.09
N GLY A 132 2.23 -45.24 -40.62
CA GLY A 132 2.12 -46.60 -41.17
C GLY A 132 1.73 -46.63 -42.65
N LEU A 133 0.89 -45.69 -43.11
CA LEU A 133 0.56 -45.55 -44.54
C LEU A 133 1.78 -45.09 -45.34
N ARG A 134 2.52 -44.09 -44.85
CA ARG A 134 3.75 -43.58 -45.49
C ARG A 134 4.86 -44.62 -45.53
N ASP A 135 5.01 -45.44 -44.49
CA ASP A 135 5.96 -46.55 -44.47
C ASP A 135 5.60 -47.62 -45.52
N ASN A 136 4.31 -47.92 -45.68
CA ASN A 136 3.83 -48.83 -46.71
C ASN A 136 4.08 -48.27 -48.12
N GLU A 137 3.77 -47.00 -48.36
CA GLU A 137 4.07 -46.32 -49.63
C GLU A 137 5.57 -46.37 -49.94
N THR A 138 6.42 -46.07 -48.96
CA THR A 138 7.88 -46.13 -49.09
C THR A 138 8.34 -47.55 -49.44
N ARG A 139 7.78 -48.58 -48.79
CA ARG A 139 8.08 -49.99 -49.09
C ARG A 139 7.69 -50.36 -50.52
N VAL A 140 6.51 -49.93 -50.99
CA VAL A 140 6.06 -50.18 -52.37
C VAL A 140 6.97 -49.49 -53.38
N LEU A 141 7.34 -48.22 -53.15
CA LEU A 141 8.25 -47.48 -54.02
C LEU A 141 9.64 -48.14 -54.06
N GLN A 142 10.16 -48.62 -52.93
CA GLN A 142 11.42 -49.36 -52.89
C GLN A 142 11.36 -50.65 -53.73
N LEU A 143 10.25 -51.39 -53.68
CA LEU A 143 10.04 -52.58 -54.51
C LEU A 143 10.00 -52.23 -56.01
N GLN A 144 9.31 -51.14 -56.38
CA GLN A 144 9.26 -50.65 -57.77
C GLN A 144 10.64 -50.23 -58.26
N VAL A 145 11.41 -49.51 -57.44
CA VAL A 145 12.80 -49.14 -57.78
C VAL A 145 13.65 -50.39 -57.99
N ALA A 146 13.55 -51.39 -57.11
CA ALA A 146 14.29 -52.64 -57.24
C ALA A 146 13.88 -53.45 -58.48
N GLU A 147 12.61 -53.41 -58.88
CA GLU A 147 12.13 -54.03 -60.12
C GLU A 147 12.62 -53.29 -61.36
N LEU A 148 12.57 -51.95 -61.38
CA LEU A 148 13.13 -51.14 -62.46
C LEU A 148 14.64 -51.32 -62.61
N GLN A 149 15.39 -51.41 -61.51
CA GLN A 149 16.81 -51.70 -61.55
C GLN A 149 17.09 -53.10 -62.15
N ARG A 150 16.28 -54.10 -61.80
CA ARG A 150 16.37 -55.45 -62.40
C ARG A 150 16.03 -55.43 -63.89
N SER A 151 15.00 -54.69 -64.30
CA SER A 151 14.61 -54.59 -65.71
C SER A 151 15.68 -53.85 -66.54
N MET A 152 16.25 -52.77 -66.01
CA MET A 152 17.40 -52.09 -66.61
C MET A 152 18.61 -53.00 -66.75
N HIS A 153 18.92 -53.80 -65.72
CA HIS A 153 20.01 -54.77 -65.79
C HIS A 153 19.75 -55.83 -66.87
N ALA A 154 18.54 -56.39 -66.93
CA ALA A 154 18.14 -57.35 -67.95
C ALA A 154 18.22 -56.77 -69.37
N LEU A 155 17.72 -55.55 -69.57
CA LEU A 155 17.83 -54.80 -70.84
C LEU A 155 19.29 -54.58 -71.23
N ASN A 156 20.14 -54.14 -70.30
CA ASN A 156 21.56 -53.95 -70.56
C ASN A 156 22.28 -55.26 -70.92
N THR A 157 21.87 -56.39 -70.33
CA THR A 157 22.44 -57.71 -70.67
C THR A 157 21.89 -58.28 -71.99
N ALA A 158 20.66 -57.92 -72.38
CA ALA A 158 20.04 -58.36 -73.63
C ALA A 158 20.37 -57.47 -74.83
N MET A 159 20.88 -56.25 -74.58
CA MET A 159 21.28 -55.32 -75.63
C MET A 159 22.57 -55.84 -76.30
N PRO A 160 22.58 -56.00 -77.64
CA PRO A 160 23.82 -56.32 -78.34
C PRO A 160 24.84 -55.20 -78.15
N ASP A 161 26.14 -55.53 -78.20
CA ASP A 161 27.24 -54.57 -78.06
C ASP A 161 27.14 -53.49 -79.15
N LEU A 162 26.43 -52.40 -78.86
CA LEU A 162 26.24 -51.23 -79.73
C LEU A 162 27.58 -50.76 -80.34
N PRO A 163 28.67 -50.63 -79.56
CA PRO A 163 30.00 -50.33 -80.09
C PRO A 163 30.50 -51.30 -81.16
N ALA A 164 30.20 -52.60 -81.05
CA ALA A 164 30.58 -53.58 -82.06
C ALA A 164 29.74 -53.42 -83.33
N VAL A 165 28.43 -53.23 -83.19
CA VAL A 165 27.52 -52.97 -84.32
C VAL A 165 27.87 -51.67 -85.05
N ASP A 166 28.22 -50.61 -84.31
CA ASP A 166 28.68 -49.33 -84.88
C ASP A 166 30.00 -49.47 -85.63
N ARG A 167 30.94 -50.30 -85.14
CA ARG A 167 32.18 -50.63 -85.87
C ARG A 167 31.89 -51.38 -87.17
N ASP A 168 30.97 -52.34 -87.15
CA ASP A 168 30.57 -53.09 -88.34
C ASP A 168 29.89 -52.19 -89.37
N ILE A 169 29.01 -51.28 -88.94
CA ILE A 169 28.39 -50.25 -89.79
C ILE A 169 29.45 -49.32 -90.38
N ALA A 170 30.42 -48.86 -89.58
CA ALA A 170 31.50 -48.00 -90.05
C ALA A 170 32.40 -48.73 -91.06
N ALA A 171 32.70 -50.01 -90.84
CA ALA A 171 33.47 -50.84 -91.77
C ALA A 171 32.73 -51.05 -93.10
N LEU A 172 31.42 -51.33 -93.06
CA LEU A 172 30.57 -51.44 -94.26
C LEU A 172 30.50 -50.12 -95.04
N LYS A 173 30.35 -48.98 -94.34
CA LYS A 173 30.38 -47.64 -94.96
C LYS A 173 31.73 -47.33 -95.61
N ALA A 174 32.84 -47.68 -94.96
CA ALA A 174 34.18 -47.52 -95.51
C ALA A 174 34.40 -48.42 -96.75
N GLY A 175 33.88 -49.65 -96.73
CA GLY A 175 33.88 -50.55 -97.88
C GLY A 175 33.10 -49.98 -99.08
N LEU A 176 31.90 -49.45 -98.85
CA LEU A 176 31.10 -48.77 -99.88
C LEU A 176 31.80 -47.55 -100.48
N LEU A 177 32.45 -46.73 -99.63
CA LEU A 177 33.24 -45.59 -100.08
C LEU A 177 34.44 -46.02 -100.93
N LYS A 178 35.07 -47.14 -100.60
CA LYS A 178 36.20 -47.68 -101.38
C LYS A 178 35.75 -48.20 -102.75
N VAL A 179 34.60 -48.89 -102.82
CA VAL A 179 34.01 -49.34 -104.09
C VAL A 179 33.54 -48.16 -104.93
N ARG A 180 32.97 -47.12 -104.31
CA ARG A 180 32.55 -45.89 -105.00
C ARG A 180 33.74 -45.08 -105.52
N GLY A 181 34.81 -44.97 -104.73
CA GLY A 181 36.06 -44.33 -105.16
C GLY A 181 36.81 -45.09 -106.27
N GLN A 182 36.60 -46.41 -106.40
CA GLN A 182 37.13 -47.20 -107.51
C GLN A 182 36.34 -47.01 -108.82
N LEU A 183 35.04 -46.69 -108.74
CA LEU A 183 34.22 -46.31 -109.89
C LEU A 183 34.51 -44.88 -110.39
N ASP A 184 34.97 -43.99 -109.50
CA ASP A 184 35.24 -42.58 -109.82
C ASP A 184 36.63 -42.34 -110.47
N LEU A 185 37.47 -43.37 -110.65
CA LEU A 185 38.81 -43.24 -111.24
C LEU A 185 38.91 -43.50 -112.75
N ASP A 186 37.87 -44.04 -113.39
CA ASP A 186 37.95 -44.52 -114.79
C ASP A 186 37.11 -43.74 -115.83
N SER A 187 36.63 -42.52 -115.57
CA SER A 187 36.01 -41.72 -116.64
C SER A 187 36.18 -40.19 -116.56
N PHE A 188 37.19 -39.73 -117.31
CA PHE A 188 37.22 -38.60 -118.25
C PHE A 188 36.91 -37.14 -117.79
N PRO A 189 37.75 -36.15 -118.18
CA PRO A 189 37.62 -34.75 -117.78
C PRO A 189 36.63 -33.98 -118.67
N SER A 190 35.41 -33.72 -118.18
CA SER A 190 34.43 -32.85 -118.86
C SER A 190 33.71 -31.85 -117.94
N THR A 191 34.00 -31.85 -116.63
CA THR A 191 33.24 -31.10 -115.60
C THR A 191 33.68 -29.65 -115.39
N LEU A 192 34.81 -29.21 -115.96
CA LEU A 192 35.30 -27.83 -115.84
C LEU A 192 34.76 -26.88 -116.92
N MET A 193 34.43 -27.39 -118.12
CA MET A 193 33.86 -26.59 -119.22
C MET A 193 32.35 -26.32 -119.04
N ALA A 194 31.64 -27.17 -118.29
CA ALA A 194 30.22 -26.98 -117.97
C ALA A 194 29.96 -25.86 -116.96
N ARG A 195 30.95 -25.49 -116.12
CA ARG A 195 30.81 -24.41 -115.13
C ARG A 195 30.89 -23.00 -115.71
N GLN A 196 31.61 -22.80 -116.83
CA GLN A 196 31.72 -21.47 -117.46
C GLN A 196 30.48 -21.10 -118.29
N SER A 197 29.80 -22.11 -118.88
CA SER A 197 28.52 -21.94 -119.57
C SER A 197 27.36 -21.61 -118.59
N SER A 198 27.41 -22.13 -117.37
CA SER A 198 26.42 -21.84 -116.32
C SER A 198 26.48 -20.41 -115.77
N ALA A 199 27.65 -19.74 -115.84
CA ALA A 199 27.81 -18.37 -115.36
C ALA A 199 27.25 -17.33 -116.36
N GLN A 200 27.43 -17.58 -117.66
CA GLN A 200 26.91 -16.72 -118.74
C GLN A 200 25.39 -16.81 -118.91
N LEU A 201 24.79 -17.96 -118.57
CA LEU A 201 23.34 -18.13 -118.48
C LEU A 201 22.73 -17.50 -117.20
N GLY A 202 23.54 -17.17 -116.19
CA GLY A 202 23.12 -16.50 -114.96
C GLY A 202 22.83 -15.01 -115.15
N ASP A 203 23.73 -14.28 -115.81
CA ASP A 203 23.57 -12.83 -116.05
C ASP A 203 22.40 -12.50 -116.99
N ALA A 204 22.07 -13.39 -117.93
CA ALA A 204 20.92 -13.21 -118.84
C ALA A 204 19.55 -13.46 -118.16
N LEU A 205 19.52 -13.95 -116.91
CA LEU A 205 18.31 -14.27 -116.13
C LEU A 205 17.94 -13.20 -115.10
N GLU A 206 18.77 -12.17 -114.88
CA GLU A 206 18.57 -11.15 -113.82
C GLU A 206 17.94 -9.83 -114.30
N ASP A 207 17.80 -9.60 -115.62
CA ASP A 207 17.15 -8.40 -116.18
C ASP A 207 15.60 -8.49 -116.16
N PRO A 208 14.88 -7.56 -115.49
CA PRO A 208 13.43 -7.62 -115.33
C PRO A 208 12.61 -6.99 -116.48
N SER A 209 13.24 -6.66 -117.62
CA SER A 209 12.55 -6.15 -118.82
C SER A 209 12.32 -7.21 -119.90
N ASN A 210 12.78 -8.45 -119.69
CA ASN A 210 12.56 -9.56 -120.62
C ASN A 210 11.23 -10.27 -120.32
N ALA A 211 10.45 -10.55 -121.38
CA ALA A 211 9.14 -11.20 -121.29
C ALA A 211 9.18 -12.63 -120.67
N ALA A 212 10.37 -13.23 -120.54
CA ALA A 212 10.59 -14.53 -119.92
C ALA A 212 10.71 -14.48 -118.37
N THR A 213 10.99 -13.31 -117.78
CA THR A 213 11.24 -13.17 -116.32
C THR A 213 9.99 -12.74 -115.54
N ALA A 214 8.88 -12.43 -116.21
CA ALA A 214 7.58 -12.18 -115.56
C ALA A 214 7.02 -13.43 -114.85
N ALA A 215 7.42 -14.63 -115.29
CA ALA A 215 7.03 -15.89 -114.67
C ALA A 215 7.81 -16.21 -113.36
N ARG A 216 8.80 -15.39 -112.99
CA ARG A 216 9.68 -15.62 -111.82
C ARG A 216 9.58 -14.51 -110.75
N VAL A 217 8.55 -13.67 -110.82
CA VAL A 217 8.22 -12.69 -109.79
C VAL A 217 7.55 -13.39 -108.60
N ARG A 218 8.13 -13.30 -107.39
CA ARG A 218 7.52 -13.79 -106.15
C ARG A 218 6.60 -12.72 -105.56
N LEU A 219 5.29 -12.93 -105.60
CA LEU A 219 4.36 -12.24 -104.69
C LEU A 219 4.72 -12.64 -103.25
N LEU A 220 4.91 -11.65 -102.37
CA LEU A 220 5.00 -11.89 -100.93
C LEU A 220 3.66 -12.47 -100.46
N GLY A 221 3.67 -13.77 -100.14
CA GLY A 221 2.49 -14.49 -99.69
C GLY A 221 2.11 -14.09 -98.27
N GLY A 222 0.84 -13.72 -98.10
CA GLY A 222 0.09 -13.91 -96.86
C GLY A 222 -0.96 -14.99 -97.13
N ARG A 223 -0.94 -16.08 -96.37
CA ARG A 223 -2.00 -17.08 -96.45
C ARG A 223 -3.22 -16.52 -95.72
N ILE A 224 -4.36 -16.43 -96.39
CA ILE A 224 -5.64 -16.23 -95.71
C ILE A 224 -5.92 -17.56 -95.00
N PRO A 225 -6.00 -17.59 -93.65
CA PRO A 225 -6.22 -18.83 -92.93
C PRO A 225 -7.52 -19.48 -93.41
N GLU A 226 -7.49 -20.79 -93.63
CA GLU A 226 -8.70 -21.53 -94.01
C GLU A 226 -9.69 -21.57 -92.85
N LYS A 227 -10.98 -21.79 -93.17
CA LYS A 227 -12.07 -21.83 -92.18
C LYS A 227 -11.74 -22.76 -91.01
N ASP A 228 -11.10 -23.89 -91.28
CA ASP A 228 -10.75 -24.90 -90.27
C ASP A 228 -9.62 -24.42 -89.34
N GLU A 229 -8.64 -23.66 -89.84
CA GLU A 229 -7.57 -23.06 -89.03
C GLU A 229 -8.13 -21.94 -88.11
N LEU A 230 -9.10 -21.18 -88.60
CA LEU A 230 -9.83 -20.18 -87.82
C LEU A 230 -10.68 -20.85 -86.73
N VAL A 231 -11.37 -21.94 -87.04
CA VAL A 231 -12.17 -22.72 -86.07
C VAL A 231 -11.27 -23.32 -84.99
N ALA A 232 -10.15 -23.94 -85.35
CA ALA A 232 -9.19 -24.47 -84.38
C ALA A 232 -8.64 -23.38 -83.45
N LYS A 233 -8.35 -22.19 -84.01
CA LYS A 233 -7.89 -21.06 -83.21
C LYS A 233 -8.99 -20.52 -82.30
N LEU A 234 -10.23 -20.49 -82.76
CA LEU A 234 -11.40 -20.08 -81.97
C LEU A 234 -11.61 -21.04 -80.79
N GLN A 235 -11.57 -22.36 -81.03
CA GLN A 235 -11.62 -23.37 -79.97
C GLN A 235 -10.51 -23.21 -78.94
N SER A 236 -9.26 -22.99 -79.38
CA SER A 236 -8.14 -22.75 -78.45
C SER A 236 -8.32 -21.49 -77.60
N LEU A 237 -9.00 -20.46 -78.14
CA LEU A 237 -9.31 -19.25 -77.41
C LEU A 237 -10.49 -19.45 -76.45
N GLU A 238 -11.51 -20.22 -76.84
CA GLU A 238 -12.63 -20.61 -75.98
C GLU A 238 -12.16 -21.45 -74.79
N GLU A 239 -11.28 -22.44 -75.01
CA GLU A 239 -10.67 -23.23 -73.95
C GLU A 239 -9.86 -22.35 -72.99
N ARG A 240 -9.02 -21.45 -73.53
CA ARG A 240 -8.28 -20.49 -72.69
C ARG A 240 -9.21 -19.56 -71.91
N LEU A 241 -10.31 -19.13 -72.50
CA LEU A 241 -11.30 -18.28 -71.83
C LEU A 241 -12.01 -19.05 -70.72
N SER A 242 -12.38 -20.31 -70.97
CA SER A 242 -12.94 -21.22 -69.96
C SER A 242 -11.99 -21.40 -68.77
N MET A 243 -10.72 -21.70 -69.03
CA MET A 243 -9.72 -21.85 -67.95
C MET A 243 -9.55 -20.56 -67.13
N GLN A 244 -9.56 -19.40 -67.78
CA GLN A 244 -9.47 -18.11 -67.08
C GLN A 244 -10.74 -17.82 -66.27
N HIS A 245 -11.92 -18.21 -66.77
CA HIS A 245 -13.19 -18.08 -66.07
C HIS A 245 -13.22 -18.95 -64.81
N ASP A 246 -12.77 -20.20 -64.91
CA ASP A 246 -12.69 -21.12 -63.77
C ASP A 246 -11.70 -20.61 -62.72
N SER A 247 -10.52 -20.15 -63.14
CA SER A 247 -9.52 -19.53 -62.24
C SER A 247 -10.05 -18.25 -61.57
N LEU A 248 -10.89 -17.47 -62.25
CA LEU A 248 -11.55 -16.30 -61.67
C LEU A 248 -12.57 -16.72 -60.61
N GLY A 249 -13.35 -17.78 -60.88
CA GLY A 249 -14.33 -18.34 -59.94
C GLY A 249 -13.67 -18.81 -58.64
N GLU A 250 -12.55 -19.53 -58.73
CA GLU A 250 -11.76 -19.94 -57.56
C GLU A 250 -11.27 -18.73 -56.75
N LYS A 251 -10.72 -17.71 -57.42
CA LYS A 251 -10.25 -16.49 -56.76
C LYS A 251 -11.38 -15.71 -56.09
N GLN A 252 -12.57 -15.68 -56.69
CA GLN A 252 -13.75 -15.04 -56.08
C GLN A 252 -14.21 -15.79 -54.83
N LEU A 253 -14.16 -17.13 -54.83
CA LEU A 253 -14.50 -17.94 -53.67
C LEU A 253 -13.51 -17.71 -52.52
N VAL A 254 -12.21 -17.72 -52.82
CA VAL A 254 -11.16 -17.38 -51.84
C VAL A 254 -11.33 -15.96 -51.30
N LEU A 255 -11.64 -14.99 -52.15
CA LEU A 255 -11.90 -13.62 -51.72
C LEU A 255 -13.12 -13.56 -50.77
N GLY A 256 -14.19 -14.29 -51.09
CA GLY A 256 -15.37 -14.41 -50.23
C GLY A 256 -15.01 -14.93 -48.84
N GLU A 257 -14.25 -16.02 -48.76
CA GLU A 257 -13.80 -16.58 -47.48
C GLU A 257 -12.89 -15.63 -46.71
N VAL A 258 -11.92 -15.00 -47.38
CA VAL A 258 -10.99 -14.04 -46.75
C VAL A 258 -11.74 -12.81 -46.23
N THR A 259 -12.70 -12.28 -46.99
CA THR A 259 -13.53 -11.16 -46.53
C THR A 259 -14.36 -11.53 -45.31
N HIS A 260 -15.01 -12.71 -45.33
CA HIS A 260 -15.78 -13.21 -44.19
C HIS A 260 -14.91 -13.39 -42.93
N LEU A 261 -13.73 -13.99 -43.06
CA LEU A 261 -12.77 -14.12 -41.95
C LEU A 261 -12.30 -12.76 -41.44
N THR A 262 -12.01 -11.83 -42.34
CA THR A 262 -11.57 -10.47 -41.98
C THR A 262 -12.64 -9.72 -41.21
N ASP A 263 -13.90 -9.83 -41.62
CA ASP A 263 -15.01 -9.15 -40.96
C ASP A 263 -15.35 -9.81 -39.61
N SER A 264 -15.24 -11.14 -39.51
CA SER A 264 -15.35 -11.87 -38.24
C SER A 264 -14.26 -11.43 -37.24
N LEU A 265 -13.01 -11.32 -37.69
CA LEU A 265 -11.89 -10.82 -36.88
C LEU A 265 -12.09 -9.35 -36.48
N ARG A 266 -12.63 -8.51 -37.36
CA ARG A 266 -12.98 -7.12 -37.02
C ARG A 266 -14.10 -7.04 -35.98
N GLY A 267 -15.11 -7.91 -36.07
CA GLY A 267 -16.19 -8.03 -35.09
C GLY A 267 -15.65 -8.38 -33.71
N THR A 268 -14.90 -9.48 -33.61
CA THR A 268 -14.27 -9.91 -32.35
C THR A 268 -13.30 -8.88 -31.78
N ALA A 269 -12.53 -8.18 -32.62
CA ALA A 269 -11.64 -7.10 -32.18
C ALA A 269 -12.40 -5.84 -31.73
N ALA A 270 -13.60 -5.58 -32.26
CA ALA A 270 -14.46 -4.48 -31.81
C ALA A 270 -15.11 -4.81 -30.46
N GLU A 271 -15.58 -6.04 -30.28
CA GLU A 271 -16.12 -6.53 -29.00
C GLU A 271 -15.05 -6.53 -27.90
N GLY A 272 -13.84 -7.01 -28.22
CA GLY A 272 -12.71 -7.02 -27.28
C GLY A 272 -12.19 -5.63 -26.92
N ARG A 273 -12.44 -4.60 -27.73
CA ARG A 273 -12.02 -3.22 -27.43
C ARG A 273 -12.77 -2.64 -26.23
N ALA A 274 -14.07 -2.90 -26.13
CA ALA A 274 -14.88 -2.39 -25.02
C ALA A 274 -14.46 -3.04 -23.69
N THR A 275 -14.25 -4.36 -23.68
CA THR A 275 -13.79 -5.10 -22.50
C THR A 275 -12.36 -4.72 -22.12
N GLY A 276 -11.46 -4.58 -23.10
CA GLY A 276 -10.09 -4.11 -22.89
C GLY A 276 -10.03 -2.70 -22.29
N ALA A 277 -10.87 -1.78 -22.76
CA ALA A 277 -10.96 -0.42 -22.20
C ALA A 277 -11.45 -0.42 -20.74
N GLN A 278 -12.45 -1.24 -20.43
CA GLN A 278 -12.95 -1.39 -19.05
C GLN A 278 -11.89 -1.98 -18.12
N LEU A 279 -11.17 -3.02 -18.55
CA LEU A 279 -10.07 -3.62 -17.79
C LEU A 279 -8.92 -2.62 -17.56
N ALA A 280 -8.55 -1.84 -18.58
CA ALA A 280 -7.53 -0.81 -18.46
C ALA A 280 -7.95 0.30 -17.47
N ALA A 281 -9.21 0.74 -17.52
CA ALA A 281 -9.77 1.71 -16.57
C ALA A 281 -9.76 1.16 -15.13
N ALA A 282 -10.16 -0.10 -14.95
CA ALA A 282 -10.12 -0.77 -13.65
C ALA A 282 -8.69 -0.89 -13.11
N ALA A 283 -7.73 -1.29 -13.94
CA ALA A 283 -6.32 -1.39 -13.58
C ALA A 283 -5.76 -0.04 -13.12
N ASN A 284 -6.07 1.04 -13.85
CA ASN A 284 -5.67 2.40 -13.48
C ASN A 284 -6.30 2.85 -12.15
N ALA A 285 -7.57 2.51 -11.90
CA ALA A 285 -8.23 2.80 -10.62
C ALA A 285 -7.56 2.04 -9.46
N TYR A 286 -7.18 0.77 -9.64
CA TYR A 286 -6.44 0.00 -8.64
C TYR A 286 -5.05 0.59 -8.37
N GLN A 287 -4.31 1.01 -9.40
CA GLN A 287 -3.04 1.70 -9.22
C GLN A 287 -3.20 3.01 -8.43
N GLY A 288 -4.28 3.77 -8.67
CA GLY A 288 -4.61 4.97 -7.91
C GLY A 288 -4.84 4.66 -6.42
N LYS A 289 -5.64 3.63 -6.12
CA LYS A 289 -5.88 3.15 -4.75
C LYS A 289 -4.58 2.69 -4.08
N LEU A 290 -3.74 1.94 -4.80
CA LEU A 290 -2.45 1.46 -4.30
C LEU A 290 -1.54 2.62 -3.90
N ARG A 291 -1.35 3.62 -4.79
CA ARG A 291 -0.58 4.84 -4.48
C ARG A 291 -1.15 5.60 -3.28
N GLY A 292 -2.47 5.61 -3.10
CA GLY A 292 -3.13 6.19 -1.92
C GLY A 292 -2.81 5.43 -0.63
N VAL A 293 -2.84 4.10 -0.65
CA VAL A 293 -2.45 3.26 0.50
C VAL A 293 -0.97 3.41 0.81
N THR A 294 -0.09 3.38 -0.19
CA THR A 294 1.35 3.55 0.01
C THR A 294 1.69 4.89 0.65
N ARG A 295 1.02 6.00 0.24
CA ARG A 295 1.21 7.30 0.89
C ARG A 295 0.79 7.30 2.35
N ARG A 296 -0.37 6.71 2.68
CA ARG A 296 -0.81 6.56 4.08
C ARG A 296 0.15 5.69 4.89
N MET A 297 0.63 4.60 4.31
CA MET A 297 1.62 3.74 4.94
C MET A 297 2.91 4.50 5.25
N MET A 298 3.44 5.27 4.30
CA MET A 298 4.62 6.10 4.52
C MET A 298 4.40 7.16 5.61
N ALA A 299 3.21 7.78 5.66
CA ALA A 299 2.86 8.70 6.74
C ALA A 299 2.87 7.99 8.11
N THR A 300 2.22 6.83 8.22
CA THR A 300 2.21 6.05 9.48
C THR A 300 3.61 5.56 9.88
N ILE A 301 4.46 5.20 8.91
CA ILE A 301 5.86 4.83 9.18
C ILE A 301 6.63 6.04 9.70
N SER A 302 6.42 7.23 9.12
CA SER A 302 7.07 8.46 9.58
C SER A 302 6.61 8.86 10.99
N GLU A 303 5.32 8.74 11.30
CA GLU A 303 4.78 8.96 12.65
C GLU A 303 5.39 7.97 13.65
N LEU A 304 5.42 6.67 13.29
CA LEU A 304 6.05 5.65 14.13
C LEU A 304 7.53 5.95 14.38
N SER A 305 8.27 6.38 13.35
CA SER A 305 9.68 6.73 13.49
C SER A 305 9.90 7.92 14.43
N LEU A 306 9.00 8.90 14.41
CA LEU A 306 9.02 10.03 15.34
C LEU A 306 8.77 9.54 16.78
N TYR A 307 7.77 8.69 16.99
CA TYR A 307 7.48 8.11 18.31
C TYR A 307 8.61 7.23 18.83
N GLN A 308 9.28 6.47 17.97
CA GLN A 308 10.46 5.69 18.35
C GLN A 308 11.61 6.61 18.77
N ALA A 309 11.87 7.69 18.03
CA ALA A 309 12.91 8.66 18.39
C ALA A 309 12.60 9.36 19.74
N THR A 310 11.35 9.74 19.98
CA THR A 310 10.96 10.37 21.26
C THR A 310 11.04 9.38 22.42
N ALA A 311 10.63 8.12 22.22
CA ALA A 311 10.76 7.06 23.23
C ALA A 311 12.23 6.80 23.59
N LEU A 312 13.13 6.73 22.61
CA LEU A 312 14.57 6.58 22.85
C LEU A 312 15.15 7.77 23.65
N LYS A 313 14.75 9.01 23.30
CA LYS A 313 15.20 10.21 24.03
C LYS A 313 14.72 10.22 25.48
N LEU A 314 13.46 9.85 25.72
CA LEU A 314 12.89 9.71 27.06
C LEU A 314 13.58 8.60 27.85
N HIS A 315 13.91 7.47 27.21
CA HIS A 315 14.64 6.38 27.84
C HIS A 315 16.04 6.82 28.28
N ALA A 316 16.79 7.51 27.41
CA ALA A 316 18.10 8.04 27.73
C ALA A 316 18.03 9.06 28.88
N SER A 317 17.04 9.96 28.89
CA SER A 317 16.83 10.92 29.99
C SER A 317 16.49 10.21 31.30
N LYS A 318 15.67 9.15 31.27
CA LYS A 318 15.36 8.33 32.44
C LYS A 318 16.62 7.66 32.98
N GLU A 319 17.43 7.04 32.13
CA GLU A 319 18.69 6.40 32.56
C GLU A 319 19.65 7.41 33.18
N GLN A 320 19.81 8.58 32.57
CA GLN A 320 20.63 9.67 33.13
C GLN A 320 20.13 10.10 34.51
N LEU A 321 18.82 10.33 34.67
CA LEU A 321 18.25 10.69 35.96
C LEU A 321 18.38 9.56 36.99
N GLN A 322 18.25 8.30 36.59
CA GLN A 322 18.46 7.15 37.47
C GLN A 322 19.90 7.07 37.95
N GLN A 323 20.88 7.26 37.06
CA GLN A 323 22.30 7.31 37.42
C GLN A 323 22.61 8.47 38.37
N LEU A 324 22.04 9.66 38.10
CA LEU A 324 22.17 10.81 39.00
C LEU A 324 21.56 10.51 40.38
N LEU A 325 20.43 9.83 40.44
CA LEU A 325 19.78 9.47 41.69
C LEU A 325 20.58 8.39 42.46
N GLU A 326 21.12 7.40 41.78
CA GLU A 326 21.99 6.38 42.39
C GLU A 326 23.28 6.99 42.95
N THR A 327 23.94 7.85 42.17
CA THR A 327 25.15 8.56 42.65
C THR A 327 24.83 9.49 43.81
N ALA A 328 23.72 10.23 43.75
CA ALA A 328 23.26 11.07 44.86
C ALA A 328 22.95 10.27 46.13
N ARG A 329 22.33 9.09 46.00
CA ARG A 329 22.11 8.16 47.12
C ARG A 329 23.43 7.69 47.74
N GLN A 330 24.39 7.27 46.92
CA GLN A 330 25.70 6.84 47.40
C GLN A 330 26.44 7.97 48.13
N ARG A 331 26.40 9.20 47.59
CA ARG A 331 26.98 10.38 48.25
C ARG A 331 26.31 10.68 49.59
N LEU A 332 24.98 10.62 49.64
CA LEU A 332 24.21 10.84 50.86
C LEU A 332 24.49 9.75 51.92
N GLU A 333 24.59 8.49 51.51
CA GLU A 333 25.01 7.38 52.39
C GLU A 333 26.43 7.58 52.94
N ALA A 334 27.32 8.19 52.15
CA ALA A 334 28.66 8.59 52.56
C ALA A 334 28.71 9.89 53.39
N GLY A 335 27.55 10.52 53.69
CA GLY A 335 27.47 11.75 54.47
C GLY A 335 27.85 13.03 53.71
N GLN A 336 27.94 12.97 52.38
CA GLN A 336 28.22 14.11 51.50
C GLN A 336 26.92 14.71 50.93
N SER A 337 27.04 15.87 50.31
CA SER A 337 25.96 16.53 49.58
C SER A 337 25.43 15.63 48.43
N PRO A 338 24.10 15.48 48.25
CA PRO A 338 23.52 14.64 47.20
C PRO A 338 23.85 15.10 45.78
N THR A 339 23.90 16.41 45.54
CA THR A 339 24.26 17.04 44.27
C THR A 339 25.16 18.24 44.50
N GLU A 340 25.99 18.58 43.51
CA GLU A 340 26.86 19.77 43.58
C GLU A 340 26.04 21.07 43.67
N GLU A 341 24.87 21.10 43.04
CA GLU A 341 23.92 22.22 43.17
C GLU A 341 23.43 22.37 44.60
N ALA A 342 23.08 21.27 45.28
CA ALA A 342 22.64 21.31 46.68
C ALA A 342 23.77 21.81 47.61
N GLU A 343 25.02 21.49 47.29
CA GLU A 343 26.18 22.01 48.03
C GLU A 343 26.38 23.50 47.83
N MET A 344 26.25 23.99 46.59
CA MET A 344 26.32 25.41 46.27
C MET A 344 25.19 26.20 46.94
N GLU A 345 23.96 25.67 46.92
CA GLU A 345 22.81 26.27 47.60
C GLU A 345 23.02 26.32 49.11
N TRP A 346 23.52 25.24 49.71
CA TRP A 346 23.85 25.21 51.13
C TRP A 346 24.92 26.25 51.49
N ALA A 347 26.00 26.33 50.69
CA ALA A 347 27.05 27.33 50.88
C ALA A 347 26.55 28.76 50.68
N ALA A 348 25.58 28.99 49.79
CA ALA A 348 24.91 30.29 49.65
C ALA A 348 24.09 30.63 50.90
N MET A 349 23.33 29.66 51.43
CA MET A 349 22.54 29.83 52.66
C MET A 349 23.42 30.10 53.89
N CYS A 350 24.55 29.40 54.04
CA CYS A 350 25.51 29.66 55.12
C CYS A 350 26.08 31.09 55.04
N ARG A 351 26.54 31.52 53.85
CA ARG A 351 27.02 32.90 53.65
C ARG A 351 25.94 33.94 53.95
N GLN A 352 24.70 33.65 53.57
CA GLN A 352 23.57 34.53 53.87
C GLN A 352 23.32 34.61 55.39
N GLN A 353 23.41 33.49 56.11
CA GLN A 353 23.27 33.50 57.57
C GLN A 353 24.40 34.27 58.25
N GLU A 354 25.66 34.05 57.84
CA GLU A 354 26.82 34.79 58.35
C GLU A 354 26.64 36.30 58.17
N THR A 355 26.28 36.75 56.96
CA THR A 355 26.02 38.18 56.73
C THR A 355 24.88 38.74 57.57
N LEU A 356 23.82 37.95 57.85
CA LEU A 356 22.74 38.36 58.74
C LEU A 356 23.19 38.47 60.19
N ASP A 357 24.06 37.57 60.64
CA ASP A 357 24.58 37.57 62.01
C ASP A 357 25.61 38.69 62.22
N ASP A 358 26.48 38.96 61.25
CA ASP A 358 27.37 40.13 61.24
C ASP A 358 26.56 41.44 61.32
N LEU A 359 25.48 41.55 60.54
CA LEU A 359 24.59 42.72 60.59
C LEU A 359 23.87 42.85 61.95
N LYS A 360 23.53 41.74 62.60
CA LYS A 360 22.96 41.77 63.97
C LYS A 360 24.01 42.23 64.97
N GLN A 361 25.23 41.69 64.92
CA GLN A 361 26.32 42.10 65.80
C GLN A 361 26.66 43.57 65.62
N GLN A 362 26.77 44.06 64.39
CA GLN A 362 26.97 45.49 64.13
C GLN A 362 25.83 46.34 64.68
N ARG A 363 24.56 45.89 64.58
CA ARG A 363 23.42 46.59 65.20
C ARG A 363 23.51 46.62 66.71
N GLU A 364 23.91 45.52 67.35
CA GLU A 364 24.08 45.41 68.80
C GLU A 364 25.26 46.25 69.29
N GLU A 365 26.38 46.27 68.58
CA GLU A 365 27.54 47.13 68.86
C GLU A 365 27.19 48.61 68.70
N VAL A 366 26.51 48.98 67.61
CA VAL A 366 26.03 50.36 67.41
C VAL A 366 25.06 50.74 68.51
N ALA A 367 24.13 49.85 68.89
CA ALA A 367 23.22 50.08 70.01
C ALA A 367 23.97 50.26 71.34
N ALA A 368 24.97 49.41 71.62
CA ALA A 368 25.79 49.51 72.83
C ALA A 368 26.67 50.78 72.86
N ILE A 369 27.20 51.22 71.71
CA ILE A 369 27.93 52.49 71.58
C ILE A 369 26.98 53.68 71.77
N LEU A 370 25.75 53.62 71.25
CA LEU A 370 24.70 54.62 71.48
C LEU A 370 24.23 54.66 72.94
N ASP A 371 24.23 53.53 73.63
CA ASP A 371 23.90 53.44 75.06
C ASP A 371 25.05 53.95 75.96
N GLN A 372 26.31 53.62 75.64
CA GLN A 372 27.49 54.13 76.37
C GLN A 372 27.75 55.62 76.12
N LYS A 373 27.53 56.10 74.89
CA LYS A 373 27.51 57.54 74.58
C LYS A 373 26.08 58.04 74.72
N GLY A 374 25.56 58.05 75.95
CA GLY A 374 24.19 58.47 76.26
C GLY A 374 23.72 59.63 75.38
N ALA A 375 22.83 59.32 74.44
CA ALA A 375 21.96 60.14 73.59
C ALA A 375 22.19 61.67 73.44
N LEU A 376 23.42 62.17 73.45
CA LEU A 376 23.74 63.60 73.35
C LEU A 376 24.89 63.80 72.36
N GLN A 377 24.61 63.54 71.07
CA GLN A 377 25.43 64.09 69.99
C GLN A 377 25.16 65.60 69.90
N HIS A 378 26.04 66.43 70.46
CA HIS A 378 26.09 67.85 70.14
C HIS A 378 26.59 68.02 68.70
N THR A 379 25.67 68.05 67.75
CA THR A 379 25.96 68.44 66.37
C THR A 379 25.67 69.93 66.21
N SER A 380 26.55 70.67 65.54
CA SER A 380 26.32 72.07 65.15
C SER A 380 25.48 72.20 63.88
N ALA A 381 24.90 71.10 63.40
CA ALA A 381 24.05 71.08 62.23
C ALA A 381 22.60 71.42 62.64
N GLU A 382 21.95 72.31 61.90
CA GLU A 382 20.54 72.62 62.10
C GLU A 382 19.72 71.33 62.01
N THR A 383 18.98 71.01 63.07
CA THR A 383 18.12 69.83 63.12
C THR A 383 17.05 69.93 62.05
N ARG A 384 17.02 68.96 61.13
CA ARG A 384 16.02 68.93 60.06
C ARG A 384 14.63 68.82 60.68
N PRO A 385 13.64 69.60 60.20
CA PRO A 385 12.25 69.41 60.63
C PRO A 385 11.82 67.97 60.36
N ASN A 386 11.50 67.23 61.42
CA ASN A 386 11.10 65.82 61.38
C ASN A 386 9.58 65.63 61.32
N ALA A 387 8.83 66.73 61.44
CA ALA A 387 7.38 66.77 61.34
C ALA A 387 6.92 68.02 60.59
N TYR A 388 5.75 67.94 59.96
CA TYR A 388 5.03 69.10 59.43
C TYR A 388 3.74 69.31 60.24
N ILE A 389 3.22 70.54 60.23
CA ILE A 389 1.95 70.89 60.89
C ILE A 389 0.93 71.08 59.77
N PRO A 390 0.00 70.14 59.55
CA PRO A 390 -1.12 70.34 58.63
C PRO A 390 -2.07 71.41 59.18
N GLU A 391 -2.62 72.29 58.32
CA GLU A 391 -3.49 73.40 58.74
C GLU A 391 -4.79 72.94 59.44
N ASP A 392 -5.23 71.71 59.16
CA ASP A 392 -6.49 71.13 59.69
C ASP A 392 -6.37 70.51 61.09
N LEU A 393 -5.17 70.12 61.48
CA LEU A 393 -4.88 69.46 62.76
C LEU A 393 -3.60 70.12 63.29
N GLY A 394 -3.74 71.07 64.21
CA GLY A 394 -2.63 71.82 64.81
C GLY A 394 -1.65 70.98 65.67
N ILE A 395 -1.48 69.70 65.35
CA ILE A 395 -0.59 68.74 65.99
C ILE A 395 0.46 68.29 64.95
N PRO A 396 1.77 68.37 65.26
CA PRO A 396 2.82 67.96 64.34
C PRO A 396 2.73 66.48 63.95
N LYS A 397 2.76 66.15 62.65
CA LYS A 397 2.83 64.78 62.12
C LYS A 397 4.22 64.45 61.60
N PRO A 398 4.82 63.29 61.98
CA PRO A 398 6.14 62.90 61.49
C PRO A 398 6.11 62.56 60.01
N TYR A 399 7.21 62.84 59.30
CA TYR A 399 7.40 62.34 57.94
C TYR A 399 7.59 60.82 58.00
N GLY A 400 6.75 60.05 57.31
CA GLY A 400 6.84 58.59 57.25
C GLY A 400 8.10 58.07 56.53
N ALA A 401 8.07 56.82 56.03
CA ALA A 401 9.21 56.19 55.35
C ALA A 401 9.79 57.01 54.16
N PHE A 402 9.02 57.96 53.62
CA PHE A 402 9.41 58.85 52.51
C PHE A 402 9.49 60.31 52.98
N SER A 403 10.55 60.65 53.74
CA SER A 403 10.76 62.02 54.20
C SER A 403 11.20 62.95 53.05
N PRO A 404 10.71 64.21 53.00
CA PRO A 404 11.14 65.18 51.99
C PRO A 404 12.63 65.49 52.14
N PHE A 405 13.41 65.13 51.12
CA PHE A 405 14.84 65.42 51.07
C PHE A 405 15.07 66.84 50.52
N LYS A 406 15.64 67.75 51.32
CA LYS A 406 16.14 69.03 50.81
C LYS A 406 17.39 68.76 49.97
N PRO A 407 17.38 69.00 48.64
CA PRO A 407 18.54 68.78 47.80
C PRO A 407 19.70 69.63 48.31
N THR A 408 20.87 69.03 48.49
CA THR A 408 22.08 69.78 48.81
C THR A 408 22.47 70.60 47.58
N ALA A 409 22.87 71.86 47.77
CA ALA A 409 23.33 72.68 46.66
C ALA A 409 24.47 71.94 45.91
N PRO A 410 24.42 71.86 44.57
CA PRO A 410 25.40 71.07 43.83
C PRO A 410 26.80 71.63 44.08
N GLY A 411 27.64 70.80 44.70
CA GLY A 411 29.05 71.12 44.90
C GLY A 411 29.78 71.22 43.56
N THR A 412 30.82 72.06 43.49
CA THR A 412 31.63 72.36 42.30
C THR A 412 32.26 71.13 41.63
N THR A 413 32.28 69.97 42.29
CA THR A 413 32.87 68.70 41.82
C THR A 413 31.92 67.82 41.00
N MET A 414 30.64 68.16 40.85
CA MET A 414 29.65 67.31 40.15
C MET A 414 29.61 67.43 38.60
N ARG A 415 30.71 67.80 37.94
CA ARG A 415 30.72 68.00 36.46
C ARG A 415 31.04 66.77 35.61
N HIS A 416 31.29 65.58 36.18
CA HIS A 416 31.86 64.46 35.42
C HIS A 416 31.15 63.10 35.62
N VAL A 417 29.83 63.03 35.44
CA VAL A 417 29.16 61.73 35.25
C VAL A 417 28.57 61.66 33.86
N ARG A 418 29.29 61.04 32.92
CA ARG A 418 28.76 60.65 31.60
C ARG A 418 27.97 59.35 31.76
N LYS A 419 26.70 59.34 31.36
CA LYS A 419 25.88 58.12 31.34
C LYS A 419 26.41 57.16 30.25
N PRO A 420 26.59 55.87 30.53
CA PRO A 420 27.02 54.89 29.52
C PRO A 420 25.89 54.65 28.49
N ALA A 421 26.25 54.55 27.21
CA ALA A 421 25.32 54.26 26.13
C ALA A 421 25.03 52.73 26.06
N PRO A 422 23.76 52.30 25.97
CA PRO A 422 23.41 50.89 25.84
C PRO A 422 23.82 50.33 24.47
N ARG A 423 24.32 49.09 24.45
CA ARG A 423 24.66 48.36 23.21
C ARG A 423 23.39 47.80 22.56
N GLU A 424 23.29 47.91 21.24
CA GLU A 424 22.19 47.36 20.46
C GLU A 424 22.26 45.83 20.41
N ILE A 425 21.11 45.18 20.63
CA ILE A 425 20.94 43.73 20.58
C ILE A 425 20.62 43.37 19.12
N VAL A 426 21.50 42.59 18.50
CA VAL A 426 21.25 41.97 17.19
C VAL A 426 20.39 40.73 17.44
N ILE A 427 19.17 40.71 16.89
CA ILE A 427 18.27 39.54 16.89
C ILE A 427 18.66 38.59 15.76
#